data_AF-A0A371CKA1-F1
#
_entry.id   AF-A0A371CKA1-F1
#
_cell.length_a   1.000
_cell.length_b   1.000
_cell.length_c   1.000
_cell.angle_alpha   90.00
_cell.angle_beta   90.00
_cell.angle_gamma   90.00
#
_symmetry.space_group_name_H-M   'P 1'
#
loop_
_entity.id
_entity.type
_entity.pdbx_description
1 polymer ?
#
loop_
_entity_poly.entity_id
_entity_poly.type
_entity_poly.pdbx_seq_one_letter_code
_entity_poly.pdbx_strand_id
1 'polypeptide(L)'
;MLAVVPLVLSLALSAAAAAVPVEKRQGSSFAWCSALRVTCESQIQNKDYEDFFAHNACLLGSACPPDFLGPANGTLPERRNVQLFLRAVVGDKEPGREPPHAEDLRILQQISTDGKTVTEQNFIDGFYHALDASNGPYPDNVNIVKDYWTYIADWTAVCSGGIPFTNFADYFVYSSYVKSEGNCQ
;
A
#
# COMPACT_ATOMS: atom_id res chain seq x y z
N MET A 1 48.88 -17.14 54.59
CA MET A 1 48.81 -17.99 53.39
C MET A 1 47.70 -17.46 52.51
N LEU A 2 47.96 -17.38 51.20
CA LEU A 2 47.22 -16.59 50.21
C LEU A 2 45.73 -16.97 50.10
N ALA A 3 44.86 -15.95 50.05
CA ALA A 3 43.50 -16.08 49.54
C ALA A 3 43.54 -15.92 48.01
N VAL A 4 43.15 -16.98 47.29
CA VAL A 4 42.96 -16.96 45.83
C VAL A 4 41.50 -16.62 45.58
N VAL A 5 41.22 -15.42 45.05
CA VAL A 5 39.90 -15.04 44.54
C VAL A 5 39.91 -15.23 43.02
N PRO A 6 38.94 -15.95 42.43
CA PRO A 6 38.91 -16.20 41.00
C PRO A 6 38.34 -14.97 40.28
N LEU A 7 39.09 -14.46 39.30
CA LEU A 7 38.62 -13.44 38.37
C LEU A 7 37.83 -14.15 37.26
N VAL A 8 36.51 -14.21 37.39
CA VAL A 8 35.63 -14.71 36.32
C VAL A 8 35.39 -13.55 35.35
N LEU A 9 36.08 -13.59 34.20
CA LEU A 9 35.92 -12.64 33.12
C LEU A 9 34.71 -13.05 32.27
N SER A 10 33.51 -12.59 32.62
CA SER A 10 32.31 -12.78 31.81
C SER A 10 32.33 -11.82 30.63
N LEU A 11 32.71 -12.31 29.44
CA LEU A 11 32.43 -11.61 28.18
C LEU A 11 30.91 -11.63 27.95
N ALA A 12 30.25 -10.51 28.26
CA ALA A 12 28.90 -10.26 27.78
C ALA A 12 28.98 -10.00 26.26
N LEU A 13 28.70 -11.04 25.48
CA LEU A 13 28.51 -10.95 24.04
C LEU A 13 27.21 -10.16 23.82
N SER A 14 27.34 -8.84 23.70
CA SER A 14 26.22 -7.97 23.34
C SER A 14 25.85 -8.30 21.90
N ALA A 15 24.79 -9.09 21.72
CA ALA A 15 24.12 -9.23 20.43
C ALA A 15 23.53 -7.86 20.09
N ALA A 16 24.29 -7.04 19.38
CA ALA A 16 23.72 -5.92 18.65
C ALA A 16 22.80 -6.54 17.60
N ALA A 17 21.50 -6.63 17.93
CA ALA A 17 20.48 -6.67 16.91
C ALA A 17 20.73 -5.43 16.06
N ALA A 18 21.35 -5.62 14.89
CA ALA A 18 21.41 -4.60 13.88
C ALA A 18 19.95 -4.31 13.53
N ALA A 19 19.38 -3.30 14.20
CA ALA A 19 18.24 -2.59 13.67
C ALA A 19 18.72 -2.13 12.30
N VAL A 20 18.26 -2.84 11.26
CA VAL A 20 18.45 -2.41 9.88
C VAL A 20 17.99 -0.96 9.90
N PRO A 21 18.88 0.02 9.65
CA PRO A 21 18.41 1.38 9.55
C PRO A 21 17.31 1.33 8.49
N VAL A 22 16.13 1.87 8.82
CA VAL A 22 15.14 2.23 7.81
C VAL A 22 15.83 3.29 6.97
N GLU A 23 16.65 2.81 6.04
CA GLU A 23 17.22 3.57 4.96
C GLU A 23 15.98 4.12 4.28
N LYS A 24 15.75 5.42 4.46
CA LYS A 24 14.74 6.18 3.72
C LYS A 24 14.92 5.79 2.26
N ARG A 25 14.12 4.83 1.78
CA ARG A 25 14.22 4.33 0.40
C ARG A 25 14.14 5.56 -0.49
N GLN A 26 15.21 5.80 -1.24
CA GLN A 26 15.38 6.94 -2.12
C GLN A 26 14.17 7.11 -3.04
N GLY A 27 13.60 8.32 -3.09
CA GLY A 27 12.59 8.70 -4.09
C GLY A 27 11.66 9.80 -3.59
N SER A 28 12.07 11.07 -3.67
CA SER A 28 11.27 12.24 -3.28
C SER A 28 9.99 12.46 -4.12
N SER A 29 9.70 11.61 -5.12
CA SER A 29 8.62 11.82 -6.08
C SER A 29 7.25 11.34 -5.61
N PHE A 30 7.18 10.48 -4.58
CA PHE A 30 5.92 9.87 -4.10
C PHE A 30 5.86 9.79 -2.57
N ALA A 31 6.22 10.88 -1.88
CA ALA A 31 6.27 10.90 -0.42
C ALA A 31 4.91 10.56 0.23
N TRP A 32 3.80 10.89 -0.41
CA TRP A 32 2.44 10.50 0.00
C TRP A 32 2.23 8.97 -0.01
N CYS A 33 2.68 8.27 -1.05
CA CYS A 33 2.60 6.81 -1.13
C CYS A 33 3.44 6.12 -0.05
N SER A 34 4.59 6.71 0.29
CA SER A 34 5.41 6.21 1.41
C SER A 34 4.68 6.37 2.75
N ALA A 35 4.01 7.50 2.97
CA ALA A 35 3.22 7.74 4.19
C ALA A 35 2.03 6.76 4.31
N LEU A 36 1.31 6.53 3.22
CA LEU A 36 0.23 5.54 3.17
C LEU A 36 0.76 4.12 3.44
N ARG A 37 1.92 3.74 2.88
CA ARG A 37 2.54 2.44 3.12
C ARG A 37 2.89 2.23 4.60
N VAL A 38 3.58 3.19 5.21
CA VAL A 38 3.96 3.11 6.63
C VAL A 38 2.72 3.05 7.53
N THR A 39 1.69 3.84 7.20
CA THR A 39 0.44 3.83 7.96
C THR A 39 -0.30 2.51 7.81
N CYS A 40 -0.43 2.00 6.58
CA CYS A 40 -0.99 0.69 6.29
C CYS A 40 -0.28 -0.42 7.08
N GLU A 41 1.05 -0.42 7.07
CA GLU A 41 1.87 -1.35 7.85
C GLU A 41 1.50 -1.30 9.35
N SER A 42 1.37 -0.11 9.92
CA SER A 42 1.01 0.04 11.33
C SER A 42 -0.42 -0.43 11.67
N GLN A 43 -1.33 -0.42 10.68
CA GLN A 43 -2.76 -0.73 10.86
C GLN A 43 -3.06 -2.24 10.74
N ILE A 44 -2.29 -2.98 9.93
CA ILE A 44 -2.49 -4.42 9.76
C ILE A 44 -2.15 -5.16 11.05
N GLN A 45 -3.14 -5.81 11.65
CA GLN A 45 -2.98 -6.62 12.86
C GLN A 45 -3.09 -8.11 12.56
N ASN A 46 -3.82 -8.49 11.52
CA ASN A 46 -3.95 -9.89 11.13
C ASN A 46 -2.67 -10.37 10.43
N LYS A 47 -2.11 -11.49 10.91
CA LYS A 47 -0.93 -12.11 10.29
C LYS A 47 -1.24 -12.66 8.91
N ASP A 48 -2.50 -12.92 8.58
CA ASP A 48 -2.92 -13.39 7.27
C ASP A 48 -3.30 -12.25 6.32
N TYR A 49 -3.21 -11.00 6.79
CA TYR A 49 -3.53 -9.77 6.04
C TYR A 49 -4.93 -9.79 5.40
N GLU A 50 -5.86 -10.59 5.93
CA GLU A 50 -7.25 -10.59 5.47
C GLU A 50 -7.91 -9.22 5.70
N ASP A 51 -7.42 -8.46 6.69
CA ASP A 51 -7.83 -7.10 7.01
C ASP A 51 -7.14 -6.03 6.15
N PHE A 52 -6.31 -6.40 5.17
CA PHE A 52 -5.52 -5.45 4.40
C PHE A 52 -6.40 -4.35 3.78
N PHE A 53 -7.43 -4.72 3.03
CA PHE A 53 -8.34 -3.73 2.43
C PHE A 53 -9.40 -3.19 3.39
N ALA A 54 -9.41 -3.61 4.66
CA ALA A 54 -10.25 -2.99 5.69
C ALA A 54 -9.67 -1.66 6.19
N HIS A 55 -8.44 -1.31 5.79
CA HIS A 55 -7.73 -0.11 6.21
C HIS A 55 -7.60 0.91 5.07
N ASN A 56 -8.02 2.16 5.30
CA ASN A 56 -7.99 3.24 4.30
C ASN A 56 -6.59 3.44 3.68
N ALA A 57 -5.55 3.45 4.50
CA ALA A 57 -4.19 3.66 4.02
C ALA A 57 -3.69 2.51 3.12
N CYS A 58 -4.15 1.28 3.38
CA CYS A 58 -3.83 0.11 2.58
C CYS A 58 -4.57 0.13 1.25
N LEU A 59 -5.90 0.30 1.28
CA LEU A 59 -6.72 0.35 0.08
C LEU A 59 -6.30 1.49 -0.85
N LEU A 60 -6.23 2.72 -0.34
CA LEU A 60 -5.94 3.89 -1.17
C LEU A 60 -4.45 3.98 -1.54
N GLY A 61 -3.57 3.45 -0.68
CA GLY A 61 -2.17 3.25 -1.02
C GLY A 61 -1.96 2.24 -2.15
N SER A 62 -2.82 1.22 -2.28
CA SER A 62 -2.76 0.26 -3.39
C SER A 62 -3.01 0.87 -4.78
N ALA A 63 -3.53 2.09 -4.86
CA ALA A 63 -3.64 2.83 -6.12
C ALA A 63 -2.32 3.49 -6.56
N CYS A 64 -1.30 3.53 -5.70
CA CYS A 64 0.00 4.15 -5.97
C CYS A 64 0.67 3.61 -7.24
N PRO A 65 1.34 4.47 -8.02
CA PRO A 65 1.85 4.15 -9.34
C PRO A 65 3.06 3.24 -9.22
N PRO A 66 3.31 2.36 -10.20
CA PRO A 66 4.23 1.23 -10.03
C PRO A 66 5.69 1.64 -9.81
N ASP A 67 6.06 2.86 -10.18
CA ASP A 67 7.37 3.48 -9.99
C ASP A 67 7.58 4.04 -8.57
N PHE A 68 6.57 4.01 -7.68
CA PHE A 68 6.69 4.50 -6.30
C PHE A 68 7.71 3.71 -5.46
N LEU A 69 8.00 2.46 -5.84
CA LEU A 69 9.00 1.61 -5.18
C LEU A 69 10.40 1.71 -5.82
N GLY A 70 10.57 2.62 -6.78
CA GLY A 70 11.78 2.75 -7.60
C GLY A 70 11.63 2.12 -8.99
N PRO A 71 12.67 2.18 -9.84
CA PRO A 71 12.64 1.55 -11.16
C PRO A 71 12.39 0.05 -11.00
N ALA A 72 11.42 -0.47 -11.77
CA ALA A 72 11.08 -1.89 -11.76
C ALA A 72 12.30 -2.73 -12.18
N ASN A 73 13.06 -3.23 -11.20
CA ASN A 73 14.20 -4.13 -11.44
C ASN A 73 13.71 -5.58 -11.65
N GLY A 74 12.70 -5.76 -12.50
CA GLY A 74 12.07 -7.05 -12.72
C GLY A 74 11.36 -7.14 -14.07
N THR A 75 11.34 -8.36 -14.61
CA THR A 75 10.65 -8.75 -15.83
C THR A 75 9.16 -9.04 -15.61
N LEU A 76 8.58 -8.67 -14.46
CA LEU A 76 7.16 -8.88 -14.24
C LEU A 76 6.40 -8.08 -15.30
N PRO A 77 5.66 -8.77 -16.20
CA PRO A 77 4.89 -8.07 -17.20
C PRO A 77 3.82 -7.29 -16.45
N GLU A 78 3.79 -5.99 -16.74
CA GLU A 78 2.69 -5.08 -16.47
C GLU A 78 2.50 -4.65 -15.00
N ARG A 79 2.76 -3.36 -14.79
CA ARG A 79 2.11 -2.38 -13.91
C ARG A 79 0.91 -2.88 -13.09
N ARG A 80 1.16 -3.55 -11.98
CA ARG A 80 0.12 -4.00 -11.05
C ARG A 80 0.23 -3.29 -9.71
N ASN A 81 -0.26 -2.06 -9.67
CA ASN A 81 -0.16 -1.12 -8.54
C ASN A 81 -0.55 -1.76 -7.22
N VAL A 82 -1.68 -2.48 -7.20
CA VAL A 82 -2.20 -3.15 -6.00
C VAL A 82 -1.23 -4.20 -5.46
N GLN A 83 -0.74 -5.09 -6.32
CA GLN A 83 0.17 -6.17 -5.91
C GLN A 83 1.54 -5.64 -5.50
N LEU A 84 2.04 -4.60 -6.18
CA LEU A 84 3.29 -3.96 -5.83
C LEU A 84 3.21 -3.33 -4.43
N PHE A 85 2.13 -2.61 -4.15
CA PHE A 85 1.92 -2.00 -2.85
C PHE A 85 1.76 -3.04 -1.74
N LEU A 86 0.91 -4.06 -1.95
CA LEU A 86 0.74 -5.15 -1.00
C LEU A 86 2.07 -5.89 -0.74
N ARG A 87 2.84 -6.19 -1.79
CA ARG A 87 4.17 -6.81 -1.66
C ARG A 87 5.15 -5.95 -0.91
N ALA A 88 5.11 -4.62 -1.06
CA ALA A 88 5.95 -3.73 -0.28
C ALA A 88 5.59 -3.82 1.21
N VAL A 89 4.31 -3.71 1.55
CA VAL A 89 3.83 -3.81 2.93
C VAL A 89 4.16 -5.17 3.55
N VAL A 90 3.85 -6.27 2.84
CA VAL A 90 4.17 -7.64 3.30
C VAL A 90 5.68 -7.84 3.39
N GLY A 91 6.46 -7.37 2.41
CA GLY A 91 7.90 -7.54 2.41
C GLY A 91 8.61 -6.79 3.53
N ASP A 92 8.06 -5.64 3.96
CA ASP A 92 8.59 -4.88 5.09
C ASP A 92 8.22 -5.53 6.44
N LYS A 93 7.04 -6.14 6.56
CA LYS A 93 6.62 -6.89 7.75
C LYS A 93 7.22 -8.29 7.86
N GLU A 94 7.24 -9.03 6.75
CA GLU A 94 7.56 -10.46 6.66
C GLU A 94 8.32 -10.75 5.35
N PRO A 95 9.65 -10.50 5.33
CA PRO A 95 10.47 -10.71 4.14
C PRO A 95 10.37 -12.14 3.60
N GLY A 96 10.04 -12.28 2.31
CA GLY A 96 9.99 -13.56 1.59
C GLY A 96 8.60 -14.25 1.55
N ARG A 97 7.58 -13.66 2.17
CA ARG A 97 6.19 -14.13 2.06
C ARG A 97 5.53 -13.66 0.76
N GLU A 98 4.72 -14.52 0.16
CA GLU A 98 3.88 -14.16 -0.98
C GLU A 98 2.66 -13.32 -0.52
N PRO A 99 2.28 -12.26 -1.25
CA PRO A 99 1.09 -11.47 -0.95
C PRO A 99 -0.18 -12.33 -0.83
N PRO A 100 -0.95 -12.19 0.26
CA PRO A 100 -2.22 -12.90 0.41
C PRO A 100 -3.34 -12.25 -0.42
N HIS A 101 -4.43 -13.00 -0.62
CA HIS A 101 -5.66 -12.46 -1.18
C HIS A 101 -6.45 -11.76 -0.06
N ALA A 102 -6.68 -10.46 -0.18
CA ALA A 102 -7.55 -9.73 0.73
C ALA A 102 -8.89 -9.44 0.04
N GLU A 103 -9.99 -9.79 0.72
CA GLU A 103 -11.35 -9.64 0.19
C GLU A 103 -12.25 -8.74 1.05
N ASP A 104 -11.81 -8.35 2.26
CA ASP A 104 -12.60 -7.44 3.10
C ASP A 104 -12.53 -6.01 2.57
N LEU A 105 -13.53 -5.68 1.74
CA LEU A 105 -13.68 -4.40 1.08
C LEU A 105 -14.75 -3.52 1.76
N ARG A 106 -15.10 -3.79 3.02
CA ARG A 106 -16.12 -3.01 3.75
C ARG A 106 -15.80 -1.51 3.81
N ILE A 107 -14.53 -1.13 3.78
CA ILE A 107 -14.10 0.27 3.77
C ILE A 107 -14.58 1.01 2.52
N LEU A 108 -14.80 0.31 1.40
CA LEU A 108 -15.31 0.92 0.17
C LEU A 108 -16.69 1.55 0.37
N GLN A 109 -17.50 1.05 1.31
CA GLN A 109 -18.80 1.64 1.63
C GLN A 109 -18.66 3.02 2.26
N GLN A 110 -17.53 3.31 2.91
CA GLN A 110 -17.24 4.61 3.51
C GLN A 110 -16.80 5.64 2.47
N ILE A 111 -16.28 5.19 1.33
CA ILE A 111 -15.84 6.05 0.24
C ILE A 111 -17.04 6.40 -0.66
N SER A 112 -17.99 5.47 -0.83
CA SER A 112 -19.21 5.71 -1.61
C SER A 112 -20.21 6.61 -0.86
N THR A 113 -20.78 7.62 -1.54
CA THR A 113 -21.83 8.47 -0.96
C THR A 113 -23.20 7.79 -0.92
N ASP A 114 -23.49 6.90 -1.87
CA ASP A 114 -24.81 6.26 -2.03
C ASP A 114 -24.80 4.75 -1.71
N GLY A 115 -23.62 4.20 -1.37
CA GLY A 115 -23.39 2.78 -1.15
C GLY A 115 -23.49 1.92 -2.42
N LYS A 116 -23.59 2.53 -3.60
CA LYS A 116 -23.81 1.84 -4.89
C LYS A 116 -22.70 2.12 -5.89
N THR A 117 -22.21 3.36 -5.91
CA THR A 117 -21.18 3.81 -6.84
C THR A 117 -20.10 4.58 -6.12
N VAL A 118 -18.88 4.52 -6.66
CA VAL A 118 -17.77 5.38 -6.27
C VAL A 118 -17.57 6.36 -7.41
N THR A 119 -17.52 7.65 -7.14
CA THR A 119 -17.21 8.69 -8.14
C THR A 119 -15.73 9.11 -8.05
N GLU A 120 -15.23 9.83 -9.07
CA GLU A 120 -13.89 10.44 -9.01
C GLU A 120 -13.73 11.28 -7.74
N GLN A 121 -14.73 12.11 -7.43
CA GLN A 121 -14.68 12.97 -6.25
C GLN A 121 -14.64 12.16 -4.95
N ASN A 122 -15.42 11.07 -4.87
CA ASN A 122 -15.37 10.17 -3.72
C ASN A 122 -13.98 9.56 -3.53
N PHE A 123 -13.34 9.13 -4.61
CA PHE A 123 -12.00 8.57 -4.56
C PHE A 123 -10.96 9.62 -4.12
N ILE A 124 -11.03 10.83 -4.68
CA ILE A 124 -10.16 11.96 -4.30
C ILE A 124 -10.35 12.26 -2.80
N ASP A 125 -11.58 12.44 -2.35
CA ASP A 125 -11.89 12.76 -0.94
C ASP A 125 -11.38 11.66 -0.01
N GLY A 126 -11.60 10.39 -0.35
CA GLY A 126 -11.08 9.25 0.38
C GLY A 126 -9.54 9.25 0.44
N PHE A 127 -8.88 9.49 -0.69
CA PHE A 127 -7.42 9.54 -0.80
C PHE A 127 -6.81 10.60 0.10
N TYR A 128 -7.31 11.85 0.06
CA TYR A 128 -6.83 12.92 0.91
C TYR A 128 -7.17 12.68 2.39
N HIS A 129 -8.34 12.10 2.69
CA HIS A 129 -8.68 11.70 4.05
C HIS A 129 -7.71 10.65 4.61
N ALA A 130 -7.29 9.68 3.81
CA ALA A 130 -6.28 8.70 4.20
C ALA A 130 -4.90 9.34 4.42
N LEU A 131 -4.53 10.34 3.63
CA LEU A 131 -3.28 11.08 3.81
C LEU A 131 -3.28 11.90 5.10
N ASP A 132 -4.40 12.56 5.42
CA ASP A 132 -4.57 13.27 6.70
C ASP A 132 -4.39 12.33 7.88
N ALA A 133 -5.05 11.16 7.83
CA ALA A 133 -4.90 10.15 8.87
C ALA A 133 -3.46 9.59 8.97
N SER A 134 -2.69 9.66 7.87
CA SER A 134 -1.31 9.17 7.79
C SER A 134 -0.27 10.24 8.15
N ASN A 135 -0.67 11.49 8.41
CA ASN A 135 0.23 12.66 8.46
C ASN A 135 1.16 12.74 7.23
N GLY A 136 0.67 12.30 6.07
CA GLY A 136 1.44 12.28 4.82
C GLY A 136 1.47 13.65 4.17
N PRO A 137 2.54 14.00 3.43
CA PRO A 137 2.49 15.16 2.56
C PRO A 137 1.45 14.92 1.46
N TYR A 138 0.79 15.97 1.02
CA TYR A 138 -0.08 15.89 -0.15
C TYR A 138 0.74 15.82 -1.44
N PRO A 139 0.19 15.23 -2.52
CA PRO A 139 0.76 15.40 -3.85
C PRO A 139 0.77 16.87 -4.25
N ASP A 140 1.83 17.30 -4.94
CA ASP A 140 1.96 18.68 -5.43
C ASP A 140 0.93 19.02 -6.54
N ASN A 141 0.25 18.01 -7.08
CA ASN A 141 -0.74 18.16 -8.14
C ASN A 141 -1.89 17.15 -7.98
N VAL A 142 -3.14 17.64 -7.91
CA VAL A 142 -4.34 16.80 -7.83
C VAL A 142 -4.50 15.87 -9.04
N ASN A 143 -3.96 16.24 -10.21
CA ASN A 143 -4.02 15.41 -11.42
C ASN A 143 -3.36 14.05 -11.20
N ILE A 144 -2.40 13.93 -10.27
CA ILE A 144 -1.80 12.64 -9.92
C ILE A 144 -2.85 11.68 -9.37
N VAL A 145 -3.74 12.16 -8.51
CA VAL A 145 -4.83 11.35 -7.93
C VAL A 145 -5.90 11.06 -8.98
N LYS A 146 -6.15 12.03 -9.88
CA LYS A 146 -7.06 11.82 -11.03
C LYS A 146 -6.54 10.77 -12.00
N ASP A 147 -5.24 10.74 -12.26
CA ASP A 147 -4.64 9.73 -13.13
C ASP A 147 -4.84 8.32 -12.53
N TYR A 148 -4.76 8.17 -11.20
CA TYR A 148 -5.11 6.90 -10.54
C TYR A 148 -6.57 6.53 -10.75
N TRP A 149 -7.48 7.49 -10.62
CA TRP A 149 -8.89 7.28 -10.94
C TRP A 149 -9.09 6.85 -12.39
N THR A 150 -8.43 7.51 -13.34
CA THR A 150 -8.49 7.16 -14.76
C THR A 150 -8.04 5.72 -15.00
N TYR A 151 -6.99 5.24 -14.31
CA TYR A 151 -6.58 3.83 -14.40
C TYR A 151 -7.65 2.86 -13.89
N ILE A 152 -8.34 3.20 -12.80
CA ILE A 152 -9.41 2.35 -12.24
C ILE A 152 -10.63 2.36 -13.18
N ALA A 153 -11.02 3.53 -13.69
CA ALA A 153 -12.11 3.69 -14.64
C ALA A 153 -11.84 2.90 -15.94
N ASP A 154 -10.61 2.99 -16.46
CA ASP A 154 -10.15 2.24 -17.64
C ASP A 154 -10.20 0.72 -17.41
N TRP A 155 -9.67 0.25 -16.28
CA TRP A 155 -9.69 -1.17 -15.94
C TRP A 155 -11.10 -1.73 -15.77
N THR A 156 -11.99 -0.96 -15.13
CA THR A 156 -13.38 -1.37 -14.88
C THR A 156 -14.29 -1.21 -16.11
N ALA A 157 -13.78 -0.65 -17.20
CA ALA A 157 -14.54 -0.27 -18.40
C ALA A 157 -15.72 0.68 -18.11
N VAL A 158 -15.58 1.55 -17.10
CA VAL A 158 -16.57 2.57 -16.73
C VAL A 158 -15.95 3.96 -16.89
N CYS A 159 -16.01 4.48 -18.11
CA CYS A 159 -15.28 5.69 -18.49
C CYS A 159 -15.94 7.02 -18.07
N SER A 160 -17.15 6.99 -17.52
CA SER A 160 -17.84 8.19 -17.05
C SER A 160 -18.81 7.88 -15.93
N GLY A 161 -19.09 8.87 -15.08
CA GLY A 161 -19.98 8.71 -13.93
C GLY A 161 -19.32 7.97 -12.76
N GLY A 162 -20.14 7.30 -11.96
CA GLY A 162 -19.68 6.49 -10.83
C GLY A 162 -19.44 5.03 -11.23
N ILE A 163 -18.31 4.49 -10.81
CA ILE A 163 -17.98 3.06 -10.96
C ILE A 163 -18.88 2.28 -10.00
N PRO A 164 -19.64 1.26 -10.46
CA PRO A 164 -20.40 0.39 -9.57
C PRO A 164 -19.49 -0.23 -8.51
N PHE A 165 -19.97 -0.28 -7.28
CA PHE A 165 -19.20 -0.74 -6.13
C PHE A 165 -18.50 -2.08 -6.38
N THR A 166 -19.22 -3.04 -6.97
CA THR A 166 -18.68 -4.37 -7.29
C THR A 166 -17.51 -4.29 -8.27
N ASN A 167 -17.60 -3.45 -9.30
CA ASN A 167 -16.50 -3.27 -10.26
C ASN A 167 -15.30 -2.57 -9.61
N PHE A 168 -15.56 -1.58 -8.75
CA PHE A 168 -14.51 -0.88 -8.01
C PHE A 168 -13.80 -1.83 -7.03
N ALA A 169 -14.56 -2.70 -6.36
CA ALA A 169 -14.05 -3.78 -5.53
C ALA A 169 -13.19 -4.78 -6.33
N ASP A 170 -13.70 -5.22 -7.47
CA ASP A 170 -13.01 -6.15 -8.37
C ASP A 170 -11.66 -5.62 -8.84
N TYR A 171 -11.52 -4.30 -9.03
CA TYR A 171 -10.22 -3.70 -9.34
C TYR A 171 -9.16 -4.03 -8.28
N PHE A 172 -9.45 -3.86 -6.99
CA PHE A 172 -8.48 -4.14 -5.93
C PHE A 172 -8.20 -5.63 -5.74
N VAL A 173 -9.12 -6.51 -6.13
CA VAL A 173 -8.91 -7.97 -6.03
C VAL A 173 -8.19 -8.53 -7.27
N TYR A 174 -8.56 -8.06 -8.47
CA TYR A 174 -8.23 -8.74 -9.73
C TYR A 174 -7.31 -7.95 -10.67
N SER A 175 -7.09 -6.64 -10.45
CA SER A 175 -6.18 -5.86 -11.32
C SER A 175 -4.72 -6.35 -11.28
N SER A 176 -4.37 -7.13 -10.27
CA SER A 176 -3.11 -7.85 -10.15
C SER A 176 -3.02 -9.12 -11.00
N TYR A 177 -4.09 -9.53 -11.68
CA TYR A 177 -4.14 -10.71 -12.54
C TYR A 177 -4.57 -10.37 -13.96
N VAL A 178 -5.40 -9.34 -14.10
CA VAL A 178 -5.98 -8.90 -15.37
C VAL A 178 -5.50 -7.48 -15.66
N LYS A 179 -4.99 -7.24 -16.86
CA LYS A 179 -4.60 -5.89 -17.30
C LYS A 179 -5.79 -5.13 -17.85
N SER A 180 -5.72 -3.80 -17.82
CA SER A 180 -6.66 -2.98 -18.57
C SER A 180 -6.43 -3.14 -20.08
N GLU A 181 -7.52 -3.06 -20.85
CA GLU A 181 -7.51 -3.13 -22.32
C GLU A 181 -7.50 -1.75 -23.00
N GLY A 182 -7.40 -0.66 -22.24
CA GLY A 182 -7.48 0.70 -22.79
C GLY A 182 -8.90 1.09 -23.19
N ASN A 183 -9.88 0.73 -22.35
CA ASN A 183 -11.31 0.92 -22.59
C ASN A 183 -11.75 2.39 -22.67
N CYS A 184 -10.98 3.31 -22.08
CA CYS A 184 -11.34 4.73 -21.94
C CYS A 184 -10.44 5.68 -22.75
N GLN A 185 -9.77 5.17 -23.80
CA GLN A 185 -8.92 5.94 -24.71
C GLN A 185 -9.70 6.57 -25.87
#